data_AF-A0A1M6QFT6-F1
#
_entry.id   AF-A0A1M6QFT6-F1
#
_cell.length_a   1.000
_cell.length_b   1.000
_cell.length_c   1.000
_cell.angle_alpha   90.00
_cell.angle_beta   90.00
_cell.angle_gamma   90.00
#
_symmetry.space_group_name_H-M   'P 1'
#
loop_
_entity.id
_entity.type
_entity.pdbx_description
1 polymer ?
#
loop_
_entity_poly.entity_id
_entity_poly.type
_entity_poly.pdbx_seq_one_letter_code
_entity_poly.pdbx_strand_id
1 'polypeptide(L)'
;MAKKMRRRTKGRPRRLENALLIFLIGSVGILLYALGVRLLAPRVDPVREKNPARLVGDIIQLEVRNGCGVDGVAAQATRYLRRHGFDVVEVGDHTSFDVPYSLVIDRVGDLEAARKVAAVLGIPEDRVRQQIRPDLFLDASVIIGKDYAQLAPFRNQLD
;
A
#
# COMPACT_ATOMS: atom_id res chain seq x y z
N MET A 1 35.98 64.62 34.17
CA MET A 1 34.67 64.42 33.51
C MET A 1 34.65 63.05 32.83
N ALA A 2 33.90 62.07 33.36
CA ALA A 2 33.84 60.72 32.81
C ALA A 2 32.46 60.46 32.17
N LYS A 3 32.42 60.36 30.84
CA LYS A 3 31.20 60.09 30.06
C LYS A 3 30.92 58.59 30.09
N LYS A 4 29.98 58.17 30.95
CA LYS A 4 29.59 56.76 31.11
C LYS A 4 28.83 56.29 29.87
N MET A 5 29.49 55.51 29.03
CA MET A 5 28.93 54.93 27.80
C MET A 5 28.04 53.73 28.16
N ARG A 6 26.72 53.91 28.10
CA ARG A 6 25.73 52.84 28.31
C ARG A 6 25.67 51.92 27.08
N ARG A 7 26.15 50.68 27.22
CA ARG A 7 25.94 49.62 26.22
C ARG A 7 24.46 49.21 26.21
N ARG A 8 23.78 49.41 25.07
CA ARG A 8 22.43 48.86 24.81
C ARG A 8 22.56 47.36 24.54
N THR A 9 22.12 46.52 25.48
CA THR A 9 21.89 45.10 25.22
C THR A 9 20.63 44.95 24.36
N LYS A 10 20.81 44.48 23.13
CA LYS A 10 19.73 44.21 22.17
C LYS A 10 18.98 42.97 22.67
N GLY A 11 17.84 43.17 23.35
CA GLY A 11 17.00 42.06 23.81
C GLY A 11 16.53 41.22 22.62
N ARG A 12 16.84 39.91 22.63
CA ARG A 12 16.31 38.97 21.63
C ARG A 12 14.79 39.03 21.64
N PRO A 13 14.12 39.11 20.47
CA PRO A 13 12.67 39.18 20.43
C PRO A 13 12.11 37.83 20.90
N ARG A 14 11.61 37.77 22.14
CA ARG A 14 10.96 36.59 22.77
C ARG A 14 9.88 35.94 21.89
N ARG A 15 9.32 36.68 20.93
CA ARG A 15 8.37 36.17 19.92
C ARG A 15 8.97 35.10 19.01
N LEU A 16 10.26 35.20 18.66
CA LEU A 16 10.93 34.25 17.77
C LEU A 16 11.23 32.93 18.49
N GLU A 17 11.63 33.01 19.76
CA GLU A 17 11.88 31.84 20.62
C GLU A 17 10.58 31.04 20.87
N ASN A 18 9.48 31.72 21.14
CA ASN A 18 8.17 31.08 21.29
C ASN A 18 7.67 30.45 19.98
N ALA A 19 7.90 31.09 18.84
CA ALA A 19 7.54 30.53 17.53
C ALA A 19 8.34 29.25 17.22
N LEU A 20 9.64 29.23 17.56
CA LEU A 20 10.49 28.05 17.41
C LEU A 20 10.01 26.89 18.31
N LEU A 21 9.62 27.19 19.55
CA LEU A 21 9.08 26.19 20.47
C LEU A 21 7.77 25.57 19.96
N ILE A 22 6.85 26.39 19.43
CA ILE A 22 5.59 25.92 18.85
C ILE A 22 5.87 25.02 17.64
N PHE A 23 6.81 25.43 16.77
CA PHE A 23 7.21 24.63 15.60
C PHE A 23 7.80 23.27 16.02
N LEU A 24 8.69 23.25 17.01
CA LEU A 24 9.27 22.02 17.55
C LEU A 24 8.20 21.08 18.10
N ILE A 25 7.28 21.58 18.93
CA ILE A 25 6.18 20.78 19.47
C ILE A 25 5.29 20.23 18.35
N GLY A 26 4.96 21.06 17.36
CA GLY A 26 4.19 20.65 16.18
C GLY A 26 4.87 19.53 15.41
N SER A 27 6.17 19.66 15.13
CA SER A 27 6.96 18.64 14.44
C SER A 27 7.00 17.31 15.21
N VAL A 28 7.18 17.36 16.54
CA VAL A 28 7.16 16.17 17.39
C VAL A 28 5.78 15.52 17.36
N GLY A 29 4.70 16.31 17.41
CA GLY A 29 3.33 15.81 17.26
C GLY A 29 3.10 15.09 15.93
N ILE A 30 3.58 15.66 14.82
CA ILE A 30 3.48 15.03 13.47
C ILE A 30 4.26 13.71 13.42
N LEU A 31 5.48 13.68 13.98
CA LEU A 31 6.29 12.46 14.03
C LEU A 31 5.67 11.37 14.90
N LEU A 32 5.13 11.73 16.07
CA LEU A 32 4.42 10.80 16.95
C LEU A 32 3.15 10.25 16.29
N TYR A 33 2.41 11.10 15.58
CA TYR A 33 1.26 10.68 14.78
C TYR A 33 1.67 9.70 13.68
N ALA A 34 2.68 10.04 12.88
CA ALA A 34 3.20 9.16 11.82
C ALA A 34 3.74 7.83 12.38
N LEU A 35 4.40 7.86 13.54
CA LEU A 35 4.88 6.67 14.24
C LEU A 35 3.72 5.81 14.75
N GLY A 36 2.68 6.42 15.34
CA GLY A 36 1.48 5.74 15.78
C GLY A 36 0.78 5.02 14.62
N VAL A 37 0.59 5.71 13.50
CA VAL A 37 0.04 5.11 12.26
C VAL A 37 0.92 3.94 11.79
N ARG A 38 2.25 4.08 11.83
CA ARG A 38 3.18 3.02 11.42
C ARG A 38 3.14 1.78 12.33
N LEU A 39 2.92 1.97 13.63
CA LEU A 39 2.89 0.88 14.61
C LEU A 39 1.54 0.16 14.66
N LEU A 40 0.45 0.88 14.35
CA LEU A 40 -0.91 0.36 14.36
C LEU A 40 -1.36 -0.18 13.00
N ALA A 41 -0.73 0.23 11.90
CA ALA A 41 -1.03 -0.32 10.57
C ALA A 41 -0.62 -1.80 10.54
N PRO A 42 -1.55 -2.73 10.23
CA PRO A 42 -1.22 -4.13 10.09
C PRO A 42 -0.15 -4.28 9.00
N ARG A 43 0.93 -5.01 9.31
CA ARG A 43 1.84 -5.44 8.27
C ARG A 43 1.07 -6.44 7.42
N VAL A 44 1.01 -6.20 6.12
CA VAL A 44 0.46 -7.20 5.21
C VAL A 44 1.45 -8.36 5.17
N ASP A 45 1.10 -9.42 5.87
CA ASP A 45 1.82 -10.69 5.87
C ASP A 45 1.26 -11.55 4.72
N PRO A 46 2.09 -12.02 3.77
CA PRO A 46 1.66 -12.90 2.68
C PRO A 46 1.31 -14.32 3.14
N VAL A 47 1.38 -14.63 4.44
CA VAL A 47 0.96 -15.92 5.00
C VAL A 47 -0.55 -16.09 4.99
N ARG A 48 -0.98 -17.26 4.50
CA ARG A 48 -2.35 -17.72 4.44
C ARG A 48 -2.89 -17.98 5.86
N GLU A 49 -4.08 -17.48 6.15
CA GLU A 49 -4.74 -17.70 7.44
C GLU A 49 -5.62 -18.94 7.42
N LYS A 50 -6.37 -19.13 6.34
CA LYS A 50 -7.26 -20.28 6.16
C LYS A 50 -6.91 -21.00 4.87
N ASN A 51 -6.88 -22.32 4.91
CA ASN A 51 -6.62 -23.12 3.72
C ASN A 51 -7.81 -24.03 3.36
N PRO A 52 -8.97 -23.45 3.01
CA PRO A 52 -10.18 -24.22 2.69
C PRO A 52 -9.99 -25.13 1.46
N ALA A 53 -9.15 -24.71 0.49
CA ALA A 53 -8.87 -25.46 -0.73
C ALA A 53 -7.69 -26.45 -0.60
N ARG A 54 -7.06 -26.58 0.57
CA ARG A 54 -5.91 -27.47 0.82
C ARG A 54 -4.75 -27.27 -0.18
N LEU A 55 -4.45 -26.01 -0.49
CA LEU A 55 -3.32 -25.62 -1.34
C LEU A 55 -1.99 -25.91 -0.64
N VAL A 56 -0.93 -26.07 -1.43
CA VAL A 56 0.41 -26.41 -0.94
C VAL A 56 1.13 -25.15 -0.45
N GLY A 57 1.88 -25.29 0.64
CA GLY A 57 2.64 -24.20 1.26
C GLY A 57 1.77 -23.28 2.11
N ASP A 58 2.39 -22.30 2.76
CA ASP A 58 1.70 -21.36 3.66
C ASP A 58 1.56 -19.95 3.06
N ILE A 59 2.15 -19.72 1.88
CA ILE A 59 2.12 -18.42 1.21
C ILE A 59 0.87 -18.34 0.33
N ILE A 60 0.23 -17.16 0.35
CA ILE A 60 -0.90 -16.83 -0.52
C ILE A 60 -0.46 -16.93 -1.98
N GLN A 61 -1.11 -17.82 -2.72
CA GLN A 61 -0.92 -18.09 -4.14
C GLN A 61 -1.95 -17.32 -4.95
N LEU A 62 -1.51 -16.58 -5.96
CA LEU A 62 -2.40 -15.75 -6.75
C LEU A 62 -2.03 -15.70 -8.23
N GLU A 63 -2.99 -15.30 -9.06
CA GLU A 63 -2.74 -14.92 -10.44
C GLU A 63 -2.90 -13.42 -10.64
N VAL A 64 -2.27 -12.88 -11.69
CA VAL A 64 -2.42 -11.48 -12.10
C VAL A 64 -2.90 -11.43 -13.55
N ARG A 65 -4.04 -10.77 -13.77
CA ARG A 65 -4.68 -10.62 -15.08
C ARG A 65 -4.72 -9.15 -15.49
N ASN A 66 -4.24 -8.84 -16.69
CA ASN A 66 -4.33 -7.51 -17.29
C ASN A 66 -5.73 -7.29 -17.87
N GLY A 67 -6.53 -6.45 -17.22
CA GLY A 67 -7.87 -6.07 -17.65
C GLY A 67 -7.96 -4.67 -18.26
N CYS A 68 -6.84 -3.98 -18.50
CA CYS A 68 -6.84 -2.62 -19.06
C CYS A 68 -6.19 -2.50 -20.44
N GLY A 69 -5.53 -3.56 -20.92
CA GLY A 69 -4.93 -3.60 -22.25
C GLY A 69 -3.60 -2.85 -22.36
N VAL A 70 -2.98 -2.50 -21.23
CA VAL A 70 -1.65 -1.87 -21.20
C VAL A 70 -0.57 -2.94 -21.10
N ASP A 71 0.34 -2.95 -22.07
CA ASP A 71 1.41 -3.93 -22.13
C ASP A 71 2.30 -3.93 -20.87
N GLY A 72 2.60 -5.11 -20.36
CA GLY A 72 3.52 -5.30 -19.23
C GLY A 72 2.96 -4.91 -17.86
N VAL A 73 1.73 -4.41 -17.76
CA VAL A 73 1.12 -3.97 -16.49
C VAL A 73 1.00 -5.13 -15.50
N ALA A 74 0.53 -6.31 -15.94
CA ALA A 74 0.42 -7.49 -15.09
C ALA A 74 1.79 -7.98 -14.63
N ALA A 75 2.79 -8.01 -15.54
CA ALA A 75 4.15 -8.41 -15.19
C ALA A 75 4.80 -7.48 -14.14
N GLN A 76 4.53 -6.18 -14.22
CA GLN A 76 5.01 -5.23 -13.23
C GLN A 76 4.32 -5.41 -11.87
N ALA A 77 3.00 -5.59 -11.85
CA ALA A 77 2.26 -5.91 -10.64
C ALA A 77 2.75 -7.23 -10.01
N THR A 78 3.03 -8.26 -10.81
CA THR A 78 3.63 -9.52 -10.36
C THR A 78 4.98 -9.31 -9.69
N ARG A 79 5.88 -8.54 -10.30
CA ARG A 79 7.19 -8.24 -9.68
C ARG A 79 7.02 -7.55 -8.33
N TYR A 80 6.05 -6.65 -8.23
CA TYR A 80 5.75 -5.95 -6.98
C TYR A 80 5.20 -6.91 -5.92
N LEU A 81 4.23 -7.76 -6.25
CA LEU A 81 3.64 -8.74 -5.33
C LEU A 81 4.67 -9.76 -4.83
N ARG A 82 5.51 -10.29 -5.71
CA ARG A 82 6.61 -11.20 -5.32
C ARG A 82 7.61 -10.57 -4.36
N ARG A 83 7.93 -9.27 -4.53
CA ARG A 83 8.78 -8.54 -3.56
C ARG A 83 8.12 -8.37 -2.18
N HIS A 84 6.80 -8.44 -2.12
CA HIS A 84 6.03 -8.42 -0.87
C HIS A 84 5.73 -9.85 -0.34
N GLY A 85 6.36 -10.87 -0.93
CA GLY A 85 6.34 -12.25 -0.45
C GLY A 85 5.11 -13.07 -0.86
N PHE A 86 4.27 -12.55 -1.77
CA PHE A 86 3.20 -13.36 -2.38
C PHE A 86 3.75 -14.29 -3.46
N ASP A 87 3.15 -15.45 -3.60
CA ASP A 87 3.48 -16.39 -4.66
C ASP A 87 2.54 -16.16 -5.86
N VAL A 88 3.09 -15.62 -6.94
CA VAL A 88 2.32 -15.39 -8.17
C VAL A 88 2.54 -16.57 -9.10
N VAL A 89 1.52 -17.43 -9.21
CA VAL A 89 1.58 -18.69 -9.96
C VAL A 89 1.29 -18.50 -11.45
N GLU A 90 0.48 -17.50 -11.80
CA GLU A 90 0.13 -17.21 -13.19
C GLU A 90 0.05 -15.70 -13.47
N VAL A 91 0.44 -15.31 -14.69
CA VAL A 91 0.35 -13.94 -15.21
C VAL A 91 -0.17 -14.01 -16.64
N GLY A 92 -1.14 -13.16 -16.98
CA GLY A 92 -1.63 -13.07 -18.35
C GLY A 92 -2.64 -11.96 -18.54
N ASP A 93 -3.36 -12.01 -19.66
CA ASP A 93 -4.44 -11.08 -19.95
C ASP A 93 -5.77 -11.55 -19.38
N HIS A 94 -6.64 -10.59 -19.08
CA HIS A 94 -8.03 -10.86 -18.76
C HIS A 94 -8.83 -11.06 -20.06
N THR A 95 -10.03 -11.63 -19.95
CA THR A 95 -10.92 -11.87 -21.11
C THR A 95 -11.45 -10.58 -21.74
N SER A 96 -11.32 -9.44 -21.06
CA SER A 96 -11.68 -8.12 -21.54
C SER A 96 -10.68 -7.08 -21.03
N PHE A 97 -10.42 -6.07 -21.87
CA PHE A 97 -9.57 -4.91 -21.54
C PHE A 97 -10.37 -3.68 -21.09
N ASP A 98 -11.68 -3.83 -20.90
CA ASP A 98 -12.58 -2.73 -20.48
C ASP A 98 -12.85 -2.71 -18.98
N VAL A 99 -11.98 -3.31 -18.16
CA VAL A 99 -12.12 -3.31 -16.71
C VAL A 99 -11.81 -1.89 -16.18
N PRO A 100 -12.78 -1.14 -15.66
CA PRO A 100 -12.55 0.26 -15.28
C PRO A 100 -11.69 0.38 -14.02
N TYR A 101 -11.89 -0.54 -13.07
CA TYR A 101 -11.26 -0.51 -11.76
C TYR A 101 -10.62 -1.86 -11.42
N SER A 102 -9.43 -1.80 -10.84
CA SER A 102 -8.71 -2.96 -10.36
C SER A 102 -9.43 -3.59 -9.17
N LEU A 103 -9.42 -4.92 -9.12
CA LEU A 103 -10.13 -5.68 -8.11
C LEU A 103 -9.39 -6.98 -7.75
N VAL A 104 -9.72 -7.54 -6.60
CA VAL A 104 -9.19 -8.84 -6.14
C VAL A 104 -10.36 -9.80 -5.93
N ILE A 105 -10.22 -11.01 -6.46
CA ILE A 105 -11.23 -12.06 -6.37
C ILE A 105 -10.70 -13.18 -5.47
N ASP A 106 -11.35 -13.43 -4.34
CA ASP A 106 -11.15 -14.64 -3.53
C ASP A 106 -11.71 -15.86 -4.26
N ARG A 107 -10.85 -16.87 -4.48
CA ARG A 107 -11.18 -18.11 -5.20
C ARG A 107 -11.43 -19.30 -4.30
N VAL A 108 -11.08 -19.23 -3.02
CA VAL A 108 -11.11 -20.40 -2.12
C VAL A 108 -12.01 -20.20 -0.90
N GLY A 109 -12.51 -18.98 -0.68
CA GLY A 109 -13.31 -18.64 0.49
C GLY A 109 -12.50 -18.00 1.62
N ASP A 110 -11.24 -17.63 1.38
CA ASP A 110 -10.40 -16.90 2.32
C ASP A 110 -10.34 -15.41 1.94
N LEU A 111 -11.38 -14.67 2.34
CA LEU A 111 -11.47 -13.23 2.11
C LEU A 111 -10.31 -12.44 2.75
N GLU A 112 -9.72 -12.93 3.84
CA GLU A 112 -8.59 -12.24 4.48
C GLU A 112 -7.33 -12.32 3.60
N ALA A 113 -7.07 -13.47 2.97
CA ALA A 113 -6.02 -13.60 1.97
C ALA A 113 -6.20 -12.60 0.81
N ALA A 114 -7.42 -12.47 0.29
CA ALA A 114 -7.71 -11.51 -0.77
C ALA A 114 -7.58 -10.04 -0.32
N ARG A 115 -7.99 -9.71 0.92
CA ARG A 115 -7.81 -8.37 1.50
C ARG A 115 -6.35 -8.00 1.68
N LYS A 116 -5.50 -8.94 2.10
CA LYS A 116 -4.04 -8.74 2.17
C LYS A 116 -3.47 -8.36 0.81
N VAL A 117 -3.83 -9.10 -0.24
CA VAL A 117 -3.41 -8.78 -1.62
C VAL A 117 -3.88 -7.38 -2.03
N ALA A 118 -5.15 -7.03 -1.76
CA ALA A 118 -5.70 -5.72 -2.07
C ALA A 118 -4.97 -4.59 -1.34
N ALA A 119 -4.72 -4.74 -0.04
CA ALA A 119 -4.02 -3.77 0.79
C ALA A 119 -2.60 -3.46 0.27
N VAL A 120 -1.85 -4.48 -0.16
CA VAL A 120 -0.50 -4.30 -0.72
C VAL A 120 -0.50 -3.56 -2.05
N LEU A 121 -1.52 -3.78 -2.89
CA LEU A 121 -1.69 -3.08 -4.16
C LEU A 121 -2.29 -1.67 -3.99
N GLY A 122 -2.83 -1.35 -2.82
CA GLY A 122 -3.60 -0.13 -2.59
C GLY A 122 -4.99 -0.16 -3.23
N ILE A 123 -5.55 -1.35 -3.44
CA ILE A 123 -6.92 -1.55 -3.92
C ILE A 123 -7.87 -1.43 -2.71
N PRO A 124 -8.91 -0.59 -2.80
CA PRO A 124 -9.93 -0.48 -1.75
C PRO A 124 -10.59 -1.82 -1.40
N GLU A 125 -10.86 -2.07 -0.12
CA GLU A 125 -11.47 -3.33 0.35
C GLU A 125 -12.85 -3.60 -0.26
N ASP A 126 -13.60 -2.55 -0.59
CA ASP A 126 -14.89 -2.64 -1.27
C ASP A 126 -14.78 -3.15 -2.72
N ARG A 127 -13.57 -3.36 -3.24
CA ARG A 127 -13.28 -4.03 -4.53
C ARG A 127 -12.69 -5.42 -4.36
N VAL A 128 -12.73 -5.98 -3.15
CA VAL A 128 -12.56 -7.41 -2.92
C VAL A 128 -13.89 -8.11 -3.16
N ARG A 129 -13.89 -9.16 -3.95
CA ARG A 129 -15.07 -9.97 -4.28
C ARG A 129 -14.77 -11.43 -4.04
N GLN A 130 -15.78 -12.20 -3.68
CA GLN A 130 -15.67 -13.64 -3.56
C GLN A 130 -16.30 -14.31 -4.77
N GLN A 131 -15.55 -15.18 -5.43
CA GLN A 131 -16.04 -16.05 -6.49
C GLN A 131 -15.27 -17.37 -6.43
N ILE A 132 -15.82 -18.29 -5.65
CA ILE A 132 -15.20 -19.58 -5.31
C ILE A 132 -15.01 -20.43 -6.58
N ARG A 133 -13.75 -20.73 -6.89
CA ARG A 133 -13.26 -21.56 -7.99
C ARG A 133 -12.01 -22.34 -7.55
N PRO A 134 -12.17 -23.37 -6.69
CA PRO A 134 -11.04 -24.11 -6.11
C PRO A 134 -10.25 -24.90 -7.16
N ASP A 135 -10.87 -25.15 -8.32
CA ASP A 135 -10.26 -25.80 -9.48
C ASP A 135 -9.11 -25.00 -10.12
N LEU A 136 -8.95 -23.72 -9.74
CA LEU A 136 -7.83 -22.87 -10.17
C LEU A 136 -6.55 -23.08 -9.34
N PHE A 137 -6.63 -23.81 -8.22
CA PHE A 137 -5.48 -24.10 -7.35
C PHE A 137 -4.69 -22.85 -6.88
N LEU A 138 -5.40 -21.76 -6.62
CA LEU A 138 -4.85 -20.50 -6.12
C LEU A 138 -5.84 -19.83 -5.17
N ASP A 139 -5.36 -18.98 -4.26
CA ASP A 139 -6.19 -18.28 -3.27
C ASP A 139 -6.97 -17.11 -3.88
N ALA A 140 -6.33 -16.33 -4.76
CA ALA A 140 -6.92 -15.11 -5.30
C ALA A 140 -6.53 -14.79 -6.74
N SER A 141 -7.43 -14.13 -7.48
CA SER A 141 -7.12 -13.50 -8.77
C SER A 141 -7.06 -11.99 -8.62
N VAL A 142 -5.98 -11.36 -9.09
CA VAL A 142 -5.88 -9.90 -9.22
C VAL A 142 -6.21 -9.52 -10.64
N ILE A 143 -7.21 -8.65 -10.84
CA ILE A 143 -7.49 -8.05 -12.15
C ILE A 143 -7.06 -6.59 -12.10
N ILE A 144 -6.13 -6.22 -12.98
CA ILE A 144 -5.62 -4.86 -13.11
C ILE A 144 -6.49 -4.09 -14.11
N GLY A 145 -7.21 -3.08 -13.62
CA GLY A 145 -8.11 -2.24 -14.41
C GLY A 145 -7.45 -0.95 -14.92
N LYS A 146 -8.25 -0.10 -15.58
CA LYS A 146 -7.80 1.17 -16.18
C LYS A 146 -7.28 2.17 -15.15
N ASP A 147 -7.60 1.99 -13.88
CA ASP A 147 -7.06 2.74 -12.75
C ASP A 147 -5.66 2.28 -12.28
N TYR A 148 -4.98 1.39 -13.03
CA TYR A 148 -3.68 0.81 -12.63
C TYR A 148 -2.65 1.86 -12.17
N ALA A 149 -2.62 3.04 -12.79
CA ALA A 149 -1.70 4.13 -12.44
C ALA A 149 -1.85 4.60 -10.98
N GLN A 150 -3.01 4.36 -10.35
CA GLN A 150 -3.28 4.71 -8.96
C GLN A 150 -2.75 3.66 -7.96
N LEU A 151 -2.46 2.44 -8.44
CA LEU A 151 -1.99 1.35 -7.59
C LEU A 151 -0.54 1.56 -7.14
N ALA A 152 -0.21 1.01 -5.99
CA ALA A 152 1.12 1.10 -5.39
C ALA A 152 2.29 0.73 -6.34
N PRO A 153 2.23 -0.34 -7.17
CA PRO A 153 3.30 -0.66 -8.11
C PRO A 153 3.62 0.39 -9.19
N PHE A 154 2.74 1.36 -9.45
CA PHE A 154 2.86 2.30 -10.57
C PHE A 154 2.96 3.77 -10.14
N ARG A 155 2.58 4.07 -8.89
CA ARG A 155 2.50 5.45 -8.39
C ARG A 155 3.83 6.21 -8.43
N ASN A 156 4.97 5.52 -8.30
CA ASN A 156 6.30 6.14 -8.25
C ASN A 156 7.00 6.24 -9.62
N GLN A 157 6.30 5.99 -10.73
CA GLN A 157 6.85 6.12 -12.09
C GLN A 157 6.37 7.38 -12.83
N LEU A 158 5.58 8.23 -12.17
CA LEU A 158 5.00 9.44 -12.73
C LEU A 158 5.69 10.73 -12.25
N ASP A 159 6.79 10.61 -11.49
CA ASP A 159 7.63 11.71 -11.00
C ASP A 159 8.93 11.84 -11.81
#